data_AF-A0A930AU95-F1
#
_entry.id   AF-A0A930AU95-F1
#
_cell.length_a   1.000
_cell.length_b   1.000
_cell.length_c   1.000
_cell.angle_alpha   90.00
_cell.angle_beta   90.00
_cell.angle_gamma   90.00
#
_symmetry.space_group_name_H-M   'P 1'
#
loop_
_entity.id
_entity.type
_entity.pdbx_description
1 polymer ?
#
loop_
_entity_poly.entity_id
_entity_poly.type
_entity_poly.pdbx_seq_one_letter_code
_entity_poly.pdbx_strand_id
1 'polypeptide(L)'
;MELQTSKVDLLLDVDQKPELVPGLFLSLQHVFAMFGATVLVPLILGMPVSVALFASGLGTLIYMVATQFKVPVYLGSSFAFITAMQFAMAQMDGKPDAAQTGVVLVGLLYVVVALFVKFLGTNWINRLLPPIVIGPMIIVIGLGLANSAVKNAGFVKDGDWKPMLVAVVTFLITAFINTKAKGFLKIIPFLFGIIGGYIVAIFFGLVDFTKVIEAQWIALPELYLPFNTNGLFHQYNLYFGP
;
A
#
# COMPACT_ATOMS: atom_id res chain seq x y z
N MET A 1 -1.95 -26.57 -25.90
CA MET A 1 -2.71 -25.79 -24.90
C MET A 1 -2.54 -24.34 -25.30
N GLU A 2 -3.35 -23.89 -26.24
CA GLU A 2 -3.36 -22.49 -26.66
C GLU A 2 -3.85 -21.67 -25.47
N LEU A 3 -2.96 -20.83 -24.92
CA LEU A 3 -3.34 -19.86 -23.92
C LEU A 3 -4.38 -18.95 -24.58
N GLN A 4 -5.63 -19.00 -24.10
CA GLN A 4 -6.64 -18.01 -24.45
C GLN A 4 -6.16 -16.66 -23.90
N THR A 5 -5.31 -15.98 -24.67
CA THR A 5 -4.96 -14.59 -24.42
C THR A 5 -6.22 -13.78 -24.71
N SER A 6 -6.87 -13.31 -23.65
CA SER A 6 -7.78 -12.17 -23.76
C SER A 6 -7.03 -11.11 -24.55
N LYS A 7 -7.46 -10.83 -25.81
CA LYS A 7 -6.90 -9.77 -26.64
C LYS A 7 -7.36 -8.44 -26.06
N VAL A 8 -6.78 -8.07 -24.92
CA VAL A 8 -6.76 -6.70 -24.47
C VAL A 8 -5.84 -5.99 -25.45
N ASP A 9 -6.36 -5.02 -26.18
CA ASP A 9 -5.58 -4.21 -27.11
C ASP A 9 -4.66 -3.30 -26.28
N LEU A 10 -3.49 -3.83 -25.93
CA LEU A 10 -2.51 -3.14 -25.09
C LEU A 10 -1.76 -2.12 -25.95
N LEU A 11 -1.73 -0.87 -25.48
CA LEU A 11 -0.94 0.20 -26.10
C LEU A 11 0.57 -0.12 -26.14
N LEU A 12 1.05 -0.88 -25.14
CA LEU A 12 2.42 -1.40 -25.02
C LEU A 12 2.37 -2.79 -24.38
N ASP A 13 3.10 -3.74 -24.96
CA ASP A 13 3.26 -5.09 -24.40
C ASP A 13 4.41 -5.14 -23.37
N VAL A 14 4.51 -6.24 -22.61
CA VAL A 14 5.42 -6.39 -21.47
C VAL A 14 6.90 -6.29 -21.87
N ASP A 15 7.24 -6.77 -23.07
CA ASP A 15 8.58 -6.76 -23.67
C ASP A 15 8.92 -5.44 -24.37
N GLN A 16 7.94 -4.56 -24.57
CA GLN A 16 8.13 -3.29 -25.26
C GLN A 16 8.63 -2.21 -24.30
N LYS A 17 9.73 -1.56 -24.67
CA LYS A 17 10.26 -0.40 -23.95
C LYS A 17 9.73 0.88 -24.60
N PRO A 18 8.92 1.68 -23.89
CA PRO A 18 8.52 2.99 -24.41
C PRO A 18 9.72 3.91 -24.58
N GLU A 19 9.57 4.93 -25.42
CA GLU A 19 10.52 6.04 -25.48
C GLU A 19 10.72 6.68 -24.10
N LEU A 20 11.90 7.23 -23.84
CA LEU A 20 12.31 7.69 -22.51
C LEU A 20 11.30 8.66 -21.86
N VAL A 21 10.78 9.61 -22.64
CA VAL A 21 9.84 10.62 -22.13
C VAL A 21 8.47 10.00 -21.80
N PRO A 22 7.77 9.31 -22.72
CA PRO A 22 6.56 8.55 -22.40
C PRO A 22 6.75 7.54 -21.27
N GLY A 23 7.88 6.83 -21.25
CA GLY A 23 8.20 5.85 -20.21
C GLY A 23 8.34 6.46 -18.83
N LEU A 24 8.93 7.66 -18.73
CA LEU A 24 9.02 8.40 -17.47
C LEU A 24 7.63 8.83 -16.98
N PHE A 25 6.78 9.34 -17.86
CA PHE A 25 5.40 9.70 -17.50
C PHE A 25 4.57 8.50 -17.05
N LEU A 26 4.67 7.37 -17.75
CA LEU A 26 4.00 6.10 -17.37
C LEU A 26 4.52 5.58 -16.03
N SER A 27 5.83 5.70 -15.77
CA SER A 27 6.42 5.30 -14.48
C SER A 27 5.90 6.17 -13.34
N LEU A 28 5.88 7.49 -13.52
CA LEU A 28 5.31 8.42 -12.54
C LEU A 28 3.83 8.14 -12.30
N GLN A 29 3.07 7.86 -13.35
CA GLN A 29 1.67 7.46 -13.23
C GLN A 29 1.51 6.21 -12.36
N HIS A 30 2.36 5.21 -12.54
CA HIS A 30 2.32 3.98 -11.75
C HIS A 30 2.65 4.25 -10.27
N VAL A 31 3.65 5.08 -10.01
CA VAL A 31 4.00 5.51 -8.65
C VAL A 31 2.80 6.18 -7.98
N PHE A 32 2.16 7.14 -8.64
CA PHE A 32 0.97 7.78 -8.09
C PHE A 32 -0.15 6.78 -7.89
N ALA A 33 -0.48 5.96 -8.88
CA ALA A 33 -1.56 4.98 -8.78
C ALA A 33 -1.43 4.06 -7.56
N MET A 34 -0.21 3.63 -7.21
CA MET A 34 0.03 2.73 -6.08
C MET A 34 0.30 3.46 -4.75
N PHE A 35 0.65 4.75 -4.80
CA PHE A 35 1.01 5.57 -3.63
C PHE A 35 -0.04 5.51 -2.53
N GLY A 36 -1.32 5.65 -2.89
CA GLY A 36 -2.42 5.69 -1.92
C GLY A 36 -2.43 4.48 -0.99
N ALA A 37 -2.38 3.26 -1.55
CA ALA A 37 -2.38 2.03 -0.77
C ALA A 37 -1.06 1.84 0.00
N THR A 38 0.08 2.12 -0.63
CA THR A 38 1.40 1.92 0.00
C THR A 38 1.62 2.83 1.20
N VAL A 39 1.09 4.06 1.17
CA VAL A 39 1.20 5.05 2.26
C VAL A 39 0.12 4.87 3.33
N LEU A 40 -1.09 4.46 2.97
CA LEU A 40 -2.19 4.34 3.93
C LEU A 40 -1.92 3.32 5.04
N VAL A 41 -1.37 2.14 4.70
CA VAL A 41 -1.08 1.08 5.68
C VAL A 41 -0.10 1.52 6.78
N PRO A 42 1.12 2.01 6.47
CA PRO A 42 2.04 2.46 7.50
C PRO A 42 1.48 3.65 8.30
N LEU A 43 0.71 4.56 7.68
CA LEU A 43 0.04 5.65 8.41
C LEU A 43 -0.96 5.12 9.45
N ILE A 44 -1.79 4.15 9.09
CA ILE A 44 -2.76 3.53 10.01
C ILE A 44 -2.06 2.78 11.15
N LEU A 45 -0.89 2.20 10.89
CA LEU A 45 -0.11 1.43 11.86
C LEU A 45 0.91 2.28 12.65
N GLY A 46 1.04 3.58 12.35
CA GLY A 46 2.04 4.44 12.98
C GLY A 46 3.49 4.08 12.62
N MET A 47 3.71 3.42 11.47
CA MET A 47 5.03 3.05 10.98
C MET A 47 5.59 4.09 9.99
N PRO A 48 6.92 4.15 9.81
CA PRO A 48 7.53 5.09 8.86
C PRO A 48 7.09 4.81 7.42
N VAL A 49 6.44 5.80 6.80
CA VAL A 49 6.00 5.74 5.40
C VAL A 49 7.18 5.59 4.44
N SER A 50 8.31 6.23 4.75
CA SER A 50 9.56 6.17 3.97
C SER A 50 10.08 4.74 3.82
N VAL A 51 10.01 3.94 4.90
CA VAL A 51 10.43 2.53 4.90
C VAL A 51 9.50 1.70 4.02
N ALA A 52 8.19 1.91 4.11
CA ALA A 52 7.21 1.19 3.28
C ALA A 52 7.41 1.49 1.78
N LEU A 53 7.61 2.76 1.41
CA LEU A 53 7.88 3.16 0.02
C LEU A 53 9.21 2.58 -0.48
N PHE A 54 10.26 2.63 0.34
CA PHE A 54 11.57 2.06 0.00
C PHE A 54 11.50 0.54 -0.20
N ALA A 55 10.91 -0.19 0.76
CA ALA A 55 10.77 -1.64 0.71
C ALA A 55 9.85 -2.10 -0.43
N SER A 56 8.79 -1.34 -0.73
CA SER A 56 7.90 -1.57 -1.87
C SER A 56 8.64 -1.42 -3.21
N GLY A 57 9.43 -0.36 -3.37
CA GLY A 57 10.26 -0.15 -4.56
C GLY A 57 11.31 -1.25 -4.74
N LEU A 58 12.08 -1.53 -3.67
CA LEU A 58 13.09 -2.58 -3.68
C LEU A 58 12.48 -3.96 -3.94
N GLY A 59 11.37 -4.29 -3.27
CA GLY A 59 10.66 -5.55 -3.44
C GLY A 59 10.14 -5.72 -4.86
N THR A 60 9.62 -4.64 -5.47
CA THR A 60 9.18 -4.64 -6.86
C THR A 60 10.35 -4.94 -7.83
N LEU A 61 11.51 -4.34 -7.62
CA LEU A 61 12.70 -4.64 -8.41
C LEU A 61 13.16 -6.10 -8.25
N ILE A 62 13.19 -6.61 -7.02
CA ILE A 62 13.51 -8.02 -6.74
C ILE A 62 12.52 -8.93 -7.46
N TYR A 63 11.22 -8.63 -7.39
CA TYR A 63 10.17 -9.40 -8.04
C TYR A 63 10.32 -9.42 -9.56
N MET A 64 10.60 -8.26 -10.18
CA MET A 64 10.85 -8.16 -11.62
C MET A 64 12.04 -9.02 -12.04
N VAL A 65 13.14 -8.99 -11.29
CA VAL A 65 14.31 -9.84 -11.56
C VAL A 65 13.97 -11.33 -11.39
N ALA A 66 13.28 -11.70 -10.31
CA ALA A 66 12.93 -13.10 -10.04
C ALA A 66 11.97 -13.68 -11.10
N THR A 67 11.09 -12.85 -11.65
CA THR A 67 10.15 -13.23 -12.72
C THR A 67 10.72 -13.04 -14.12
N GLN A 68 12.01 -12.69 -14.26
CA GLN A 68 12.68 -12.42 -15.53
C GLN A 68 11.98 -11.34 -16.37
N PHE A 69 11.39 -10.33 -15.72
CA PHE A 69 10.64 -9.23 -16.35
C PHE A 69 9.44 -9.66 -17.20
N LYS A 70 8.89 -10.86 -16.96
CA LYS A 70 7.73 -11.39 -17.70
C LYS A 70 6.38 -11.05 -17.09
N VAL A 71 6.37 -10.57 -15.83
CA VAL A 71 5.13 -10.32 -15.08
C VAL A 71 5.14 -8.89 -14.55
N PRO A 72 4.35 -7.96 -15.13
CA PRO A 72 4.35 -6.55 -14.74
C PRO A 72 3.50 -6.34 -13.47
N VAL A 73 4.11 -6.52 -12.30
CA VAL A 73 3.45 -6.33 -11.00
C VAL A 73 4.27 -5.41 -10.11
N TYR A 74 3.58 -4.46 -9.49
CA TYR A 74 4.11 -3.61 -8.41
C TYR A 74 3.69 -4.16 -7.05
N LEU A 75 4.64 -4.23 -6.12
CA LEU A 75 4.39 -4.70 -4.76
C LEU A 75 4.10 -3.54 -3.82
N GLY A 76 2.84 -3.39 -3.39
CA GLY A 76 2.42 -2.38 -2.40
C GLY A 76 2.14 -2.96 -1.02
N SER A 77 1.79 -2.09 -0.07
CA SER A 77 1.38 -2.49 1.28
C SER A 77 0.05 -3.24 1.26
N SER A 78 -0.03 -4.39 1.93
CA SER A 78 -1.25 -5.22 1.95
C SER A 78 -2.18 -4.85 3.12
N PHE A 79 -3.43 -4.53 2.77
CA PHE A 79 -4.48 -4.15 3.71
C PHE A 79 -4.89 -5.31 4.64
N ALA A 80 -4.66 -6.55 4.20
CA ALA A 80 -4.97 -7.74 4.99
C ALA A 80 -4.16 -7.82 6.31
N PHE A 81 -3.03 -7.13 6.40
CA PHE A 81 -2.21 -7.12 7.61
C PHE A 81 -2.62 -6.07 8.63
N ILE A 82 -3.43 -5.06 8.28
CA ILE A 82 -3.73 -3.94 9.16
C ILE A 82 -4.34 -4.43 10.48
N THR A 83 -5.41 -5.22 10.42
CA THR A 83 -6.14 -5.67 11.62
C THR A 83 -5.29 -6.58 12.50
N ALA A 84 -4.54 -7.52 11.89
CA ALA A 84 -3.64 -8.42 12.60
C ALA A 84 -2.48 -7.68 13.27
N MET A 85 -1.87 -6.72 12.57
CA MET A 85 -0.78 -5.89 13.10
C MET A 85 -1.27 -5.01 14.25
N GLN A 86 -2.42 -4.34 14.09
CA GLN A 86 -3.01 -3.53 15.17
C GLN A 86 -3.29 -4.35 16.42
N PHE A 87 -3.83 -5.56 16.24
CA PHE A 87 -4.06 -6.47 17.36
C PHE A 87 -2.76 -6.88 18.04
N ALA A 88 -1.74 -7.30 17.27
CA ALA A 88 -0.45 -7.69 17.81
C ALA A 88 0.25 -6.55 18.56
N MET A 89 0.22 -5.33 18.01
CA MET A 89 0.77 -4.14 18.66
C MET A 89 0.02 -3.80 19.96
N ALA A 90 -1.30 -3.92 19.98
CA ALA A 90 -2.11 -3.66 21.17
C ALA A 90 -1.79 -4.62 22.34
N GLN A 91 -1.41 -5.87 22.04
CA GLN A 91 -1.01 -6.85 23.06
C GLN A 91 0.42 -6.60 23.62
N MET A 92 1.20 -5.73 22.97
CA MET A 92 2.62 -5.49 23.27
C MET A 92 2.88 -4.05 23.71
N ASP A 93 1.91 -3.40 24.33
CA ASP A 93 1.97 -1.98 24.75
C ASP A 93 2.37 -1.03 23.60
N GLY A 94 1.93 -1.35 22.37
CA GLY A 94 2.22 -0.57 21.17
C GLY A 94 3.57 -0.86 20.51
N LYS A 95 4.36 -1.81 21.01
CA LYS A 95 5.64 -2.17 20.37
C LYS A 95 5.41 -2.92 19.05
N PRO A 96 6.05 -2.51 17.95
CA PRO A 96 5.88 -3.14 16.64
C PRO A 96 6.58 -4.48 16.51
N ASP A 97 7.45 -4.86 17.47
CA ASP A 97 8.33 -6.03 17.38
C ASP A 97 7.57 -7.34 17.11
N ALA A 98 6.48 -7.62 17.83
CA ALA A 98 5.68 -8.81 17.60
C ALA A 98 5.03 -8.82 16.20
N ALA A 99 4.53 -7.66 15.79
CA ALA A 99 3.85 -7.49 14.51
C ALA A 99 4.85 -7.66 13.33
N GLN A 100 6.03 -7.05 13.42
CA GLN A 100 7.12 -7.20 12.46
C GLN A 100 7.60 -8.66 12.39
N THR A 101 7.72 -9.36 13.52
CA THR A 101 8.08 -10.79 13.55
C THR A 101 7.06 -11.63 12.80
N GLY A 102 5.77 -11.39 13.06
CA GLY A 102 4.68 -12.04 12.35
C GLY A 102 4.75 -11.84 10.84
N VAL A 103 5.01 -10.61 10.37
CA VAL A 103 5.14 -10.32 8.94
C VAL A 103 6.31 -11.06 8.30
N VAL A 104 7.47 -11.12 8.97
CA VAL A 104 8.63 -11.89 8.48
C VAL A 104 8.28 -13.38 8.36
N LEU A 105 7.63 -13.95 9.37
CA LEU A 105 7.20 -15.36 9.35
C LEU A 105 6.17 -15.64 8.25
N VAL A 106 5.26 -14.72 7.97
CA VAL A 106 4.32 -14.84 6.85
C VAL A 106 5.05 -14.79 5.50
N GLY A 107 6.09 -13.96 5.37
CA GLY A 107 6.96 -13.96 4.19
C GLY A 107 7.64 -15.31 3.97
N LEU A 108 8.16 -15.94 5.03
CA LEU A 108 8.72 -17.29 4.96
C LEU A 108 7.66 -18.33 4.59
N LEU A 109 6.45 -18.22 5.13
CA LEU A 109 5.33 -19.08 4.75
C LEU A 109 5.01 -18.95 3.25
N TYR A 110 5.06 -17.75 2.67
CA TYR A 110 4.89 -17.56 1.23
C TYR A 110 5.96 -18.29 0.41
N VAL A 111 7.22 -18.29 0.86
CA VAL A 111 8.29 -19.07 0.21
C VAL A 111 7.98 -20.56 0.28
N VAL A 112 7.55 -21.07 1.44
CA VAL A 112 7.16 -22.47 1.61
C VAL A 112 5.99 -22.84 0.68
N VAL A 113 4.95 -22.02 0.63
CA VAL A 113 3.81 -22.22 -0.27
C VAL A 113 4.26 -22.18 -1.74
N ALA A 114 5.15 -21.25 -2.12
CA ALA A 114 5.70 -21.19 -3.47
C ALA A 114 6.48 -22.46 -3.85
N LEU A 115 7.22 -23.06 -2.92
CA LEU A 115 7.88 -24.35 -3.12
C LEU A 115 6.84 -25.46 -3.35
N PHE A 116 5.78 -25.52 -2.54
CA PHE A 116 4.70 -26.49 -2.76
C PHE A 116 4.04 -26.32 -4.13
N VAL A 117 3.78 -25.09 -4.56
CA VAL A 117 3.23 -24.80 -5.89
C VAL A 117 4.17 -25.29 -7.00
N LYS A 118 5.48 -25.13 -6.82
CA LYS A 118 6.48 -25.62 -7.79
C LYS A 118 6.44 -27.14 -7.96
N PHE A 119 6.19 -27.90 -6.90
CA PHE A 119 6.19 -29.37 -6.94
C PHE A 119 4.82 -29.99 -7.23
N LEU A 120 3.74 -29.44 -6.65
CA LEU A 120 2.37 -30.00 -6.69
C LEU A 120 1.48 -29.32 -7.74
N GLY A 121 1.96 -28.24 -8.37
CA GLY A 121 1.17 -27.39 -9.25
C GLY A 121 0.18 -26.48 -8.50
N THR A 122 -0.71 -25.81 -9.25
CA THR A 122 -1.64 -24.79 -8.73
C THR A 122 -3.07 -25.31 -8.48
N ASN A 123 -3.37 -26.55 -8.88
CA ASN A 123 -4.74 -27.10 -8.86
C ASN A 123 -5.36 -27.13 -7.46
N TRP A 124 -4.56 -27.40 -6.43
CA TRP A 124 -5.02 -27.41 -5.04
C TRP A 124 -5.41 -26.00 -4.56
N ILE A 125 -4.67 -24.97 -4.96
CA ILE A 125 -5.00 -23.56 -4.65
C ILE A 125 -6.34 -23.20 -5.29
N ASN A 126 -6.54 -23.54 -6.56
CA ASN A 126 -7.79 -23.25 -7.26
C ASN A 126 -9.02 -23.93 -6.61
N ARG A 127 -8.82 -25.08 -5.96
CA ARG A 127 -9.86 -25.77 -5.19
C ARG A 127 -10.11 -25.17 -3.81
N LEU A 128 -9.05 -24.74 -3.12
CA LEU A 128 -9.16 -24.12 -1.79
C LEU A 128 -9.66 -22.67 -1.85
N LEU A 129 -9.22 -21.92 -2.86
CA LEU A 129 -9.49 -20.50 -3.04
C LEU A 129 -10.17 -20.26 -4.40
N PRO A 130 -11.36 -20.85 -4.66
CA PRO A 130 -12.11 -20.51 -5.85
C PRO A 130 -12.57 -19.04 -5.81
N PRO A 131 -12.96 -18.44 -6.95
CA PRO A 131 -13.38 -17.03 -6.99
C PRO A 131 -14.50 -16.68 -6.02
N ILE A 132 -15.39 -17.64 -5.73
CA ILE A 132 -16.49 -17.51 -4.76
C ILE A 132 -16.00 -17.34 -3.30
N VAL A 133 -14.74 -17.68 -3.00
CA VAL A 133 -14.10 -17.45 -1.70
C VAL A 133 -13.23 -16.19 -1.74
N ILE A 134 -12.44 -16.01 -2.80
CA ILE A 134 -11.52 -14.87 -2.92
C ILE A 134 -12.28 -13.54 -2.90
N GLY A 135 -13.38 -13.44 -3.68
CA GLY A 135 -14.18 -12.21 -3.77
C GLY A 135 -14.70 -11.74 -2.40
N PRO A 136 -15.45 -12.58 -1.66
CA PRO A 136 -15.89 -12.25 -0.32
C PRO A 136 -14.76 -11.93 0.67
N MET A 137 -13.63 -12.63 0.62
CA MET A 137 -12.49 -12.29 1.48
C MET A 137 -11.98 -10.86 1.23
N ILE A 138 -11.86 -10.45 -0.04
CA ILE A 138 -11.45 -9.08 -0.39
C ILE A 138 -12.48 -8.06 0.09
N ILE A 139 -13.78 -8.34 -0.06
CA ILE A 139 -14.87 -7.47 0.43
C ILE A 139 -14.79 -7.31 1.95
N VAL A 140 -14.56 -8.40 2.69
CA VAL A 140 -14.42 -8.38 4.15
C VAL A 140 -13.19 -7.58 4.59
N ILE A 141 -12.05 -7.73 3.90
CA ILE A 141 -10.85 -6.92 4.18
C ILE A 141 -11.17 -5.43 3.98
N GLY A 142 -11.84 -5.07 2.88
CA GLY A 142 -12.25 -3.69 2.61
C GLY A 142 -13.23 -3.13 3.65
N LEU A 143 -14.29 -3.88 3.97
CA LEU A 143 -15.28 -3.51 4.99
C LEU A 143 -14.67 -3.40 6.39
N GLY A 144 -13.69 -4.25 6.71
CA GLY A 144 -12.97 -4.20 7.98
C GLY A 144 -12.25 -2.87 8.23
N LEU A 145 -11.92 -2.13 7.17
CA LEU A 145 -11.27 -0.81 7.25
C LEU A 145 -12.26 0.36 7.32
N ALA A 146 -13.56 0.11 7.12
CA ALA A 146 -14.58 1.17 7.10
C ALA A 146 -14.60 1.97 8.40
N ASN A 147 -14.49 1.29 9.56
CA ASN A 147 -14.46 1.97 10.87
C ASN A 147 -13.27 2.93 11.01
N SER A 148 -12.09 2.53 10.52
CA SER A 148 -10.90 3.39 10.54
C SER A 148 -11.12 4.63 9.64
N ALA A 149 -11.68 4.42 8.44
CA ALA A 149 -11.98 5.52 7.52
C ALA A 149 -13.00 6.52 8.10
N VAL A 150 -14.10 6.04 8.68
CA VAL A 150 -15.14 6.86 9.33
C VAL A 150 -14.55 7.66 10.49
N LYS A 151 -13.72 7.03 11.32
CA LYS A 151 -13.04 7.69 12.44
C LYS A 151 -12.07 8.78 11.98
N ASN A 152 -11.23 8.48 10.98
CA ASN A 152 -10.26 9.44 10.43
C ASN A 152 -10.94 10.61 9.70
N ALA A 153 -12.12 10.39 9.12
CA ALA A 153 -12.93 11.42 8.49
C ALA A 153 -13.70 12.30 9.49
N GLY A 154 -13.64 12.01 10.79
CA GLY A 154 -14.35 12.79 11.82
C GLY A 154 -15.84 12.48 11.93
N PHE A 155 -16.35 11.42 11.29
CA PHE A 155 -17.73 10.93 11.44
C PHE A 155 -17.92 10.13 12.74
N VAL A 156 -17.60 10.78 13.86
CA VAL A 156 -17.70 10.22 15.21
C VAL A 156 -18.57 11.12 16.07
N LYS A 157 -19.10 10.55 17.15
CA LYS A 157 -19.82 11.33 18.17
C LYS A 157 -18.87 12.40 18.71
N ASP A 158 -19.35 13.64 18.76
CA ASP A 158 -18.57 14.82 19.20
C ASP A 158 -17.36 15.16 18.30
N GLY A 159 -17.36 14.67 17.05
CA GLY A 159 -16.32 15.00 16.06
C GLY A 159 -16.38 16.46 15.62
N ASP A 160 -15.20 17.05 15.35
CA ASP A 160 -15.10 18.38 14.77
C ASP A 160 -15.69 18.38 13.35
N TRP A 161 -16.46 19.42 13.02
CA TRP A 161 -17.07 19.58 11.70
C TRP A 161 -16.01 19.90 10.63
N LYS A 162 -14.85 20.45 10.99
CA LYS A 162 -13.80 20.81 10.03
C LYS A 162 -13.21 19.58 9.32
N PRO A 163 -12.70 18.53 10.01
CA PRO A 163 -12.27 17.29 9.34
C PRO A 163 -13.39 16.62 8.54
N MET A 164 -14.63 16.65 9.05
CA MET A 164 -15.78 16.08 8.34
C MET A 164 -16.03 16.78 7.00
N LEU A 165 -16.01 18.12 6.98
CA LEU A 165 -16.16 18.89 5.76
C LEU A 165 -15.02 18.59 4.78
N VAL A 166 -13.77 18.57 5.24
CA VAL A 166 -12.62 18.21 4.41
C VAL A 166 -12.79 16.82 3.81
N ALA A 167 -13.23 15.83 4.59
CA ALA A 167 -13.47 14.47 4.10
C ALA A 167 -14.56 14.41 3.03
N VAL A 168 -15.70 15.10 3.25
CA VAL A 168 -16.80 15.18 2.27
C VAL A 168 -16.34 15.86 0.98
N VAL A 169 -15.65 16.99 1.07
CA VAL A 169 -15.14 17.72 -0.11
C VAL A 169 -14.12 16.86 -0.86
N THR A 170 -13.19 16.21 -0.15
CA THR A 170 -12.21 15.27 -0.73
C THR A 170 -12.90 14.13 -1.48
N PHE A 171 -13.93 13.54 -0.88
CA PHE A 171 -14.73 12.48 -1.49
C PHE A 171 -15.47 12.97 -2.73
N LEU A 172 -16.11 14.13 -2.68
CA LEU A 172 -16.84 14.72 -3.80
C LEU A 172 -15.91 15.04 -4.98
N ILE A 173 -14.73 15.61 -4.72
CA ILE A 173 -13.71 15.87 -5.75
C ILE A 173 -13.30 14.56 -6.42
N THR A 174 -12.99 13.55 -5.61
CA THR A 174 -12.59 12.22 -6.11
C THR A 174 -13.69 11.57 -6.95
N ALA A 175 -14.94 11.58 -6.46
CA ALA A 175 -16.09 11.00 -7.14
C ALA A 175 -16.43 11.75 -8.45
N PHE A 176 -16.34 13.08 -8.43
CA PHE A 176 -16.58 13.90 -9.63
C PHE A 176 -15.55 13.61 -10.71
N ILE A 177 -14.27 13.53 -10.36
CA ILE A 177 -13.20 13.21 -11.32
C ILE A 177 -13.35 11.78 -11.84
N ASN A 178 -13.63 10.82 -10.97
CA ASN A 178 -13.82 9.42 -11.38
C ASN A 178 -15.00 9.25 -12.37
N THR A 179 -16.06 10.06 -12.25
CA THR A 179 -17.26 9.96 -13.09
C THR A 179 -17.20 10.82 -14.35
N LYS A 180 -16.62 12.03 -14.31
CA LYS A 180 -16.65 13.00 -15.40
C LYS A 180 -15.35 13.14 -16.17
N ALA A 181 -14.20 12.79 -15.59
CA ALA A 181 -12.92 12.95 -16.25
C ALA A 181 -12.73 11.93 -17.39
N LYS A 182 -11.92 12.31 -18.38
CA LYS A 182 -11.55 11.47 -19.52
C LYS A 182 -10.03 11.34 -19.60
N GLY A 183 -9.56 10.23 -20.16
CA GLY A 183 -8.12 9.96 -20.33
C GLY A 183 -7.37 9.84 -19.01
N PHE A 184 -6.18 10.44 -18.96
CA PHE A 184 -5.23 10.36 -17.83
C PHE A 184 -5.84 10.73 -16.46
N LEU A 185 -6.69 11.76 -16.43
CA LEU A 185 -7.31 12.26 -15.19
C LEU A 185 -8.21 11.23 -14.51
N LYS A 186 -8.80 10.30 -15.27
CA LYS A 186 -9.63 9.21 -14.73
C LYS A 186 -8.81 8.07 -14.13
N ILE A 187 -7.51 7.99 -14.42
CA ILE A 187 -6.65 6.91 -13.94
C ILE A 187 -6.21 7.16 -12.48
N ILE A 188 -6.10 8.43 -12.08
CA ILE A 188 -5.63 8.83 -10.75
C ILE A 188 -6.59 9.79 -10.01
N PRO A 189 -7.90 9.51 -9.93
CA PRO A 189 -8.89 10.42 -9.33
C PRO A 189 -8.60 10.69 -7.85
N PHE A 190 -8.06 9.71 -7.13
CA PHE A 190 -7.75 9.82 -5.71
C PHE A 190 -6.66 10.88 -5.45
N LEU A 191 -5.69 11.07 -6.37
CA LEU A 191 -4.60 12.04 -6.18
C LEU A 191 -5.14 13.48 -6.19
N PHE A 192 -6.05 13.77 -7.11
CA PHE A 192 -6.74 15.06 -7.15
C PHE A 192 -7.63 15.27 -5.92
N GLY A 193 -8.25 14.21 -5.42
CA GLY A 193 -8.93 14.21 -4.13
C GLY A 193 -8.02 14.67 -3.02
N ILE A 194 -6.85 14.03 -2.87
CA ILE A 194 -5.85 14.39 -1.84
C ILE A 194 -5.40 15.85 -1.99
N ILE A 195 -5.05 16.28 -3.20
CA ILE A 195 -4.60 17.67 -3.44
C ILE A 195 -5.71 18.67 -3.08
N GLY A 196 -6.93 18.46 -3.57
CA GLY A 196 -8.06 19.34 -3.29
C GLY A 196 -8.44 19.35 -1.81
N GLY A 197 -8.48 18.18 -1.17
CA GLY A 197 -8.71 18.04 0.26
C GLY A 197 -7.66 18.75 1.09
N TYR A 198 -6.39 18.62 0.72
CA TYR A 198 -5.27 19.28 1.39
C TYR A 198 -5.36 20.81 1.28
N ILE A 199 -5.70 21.34 0.11
CA ILE A 199 -5.92 22.79 -0.08
C ILE A 199 -7.02 23.29 0.86
N VAL A 200 -8.15 22.57 0.93
CA VAL A 200 -9.26 22.92 1.82
C VAL A 200 -8.82 22.84 3.29
N ALA A 201 -8.05 21.81 3.67
CA ALA A 201 -7.51 21.67 5.02
C ALA A 201 -6.59 22.84 5.43
N ILE A 202 -5.81 23.40 4.49
CA ILE A 202 -4.99 24.60 4.71
C ILE A 202 -5.89 25.79 5.07
N PHE A 203 -6.95 26.03 4.31
CA PHE A 203 -7.88 27.14 4.58
C PHE A 203 -8.57 27.03 5.94
N PHE A 204 -8.78 25.82 6.45
CA PHE A 204 -9.35 25.58 7.78
C PHE A 204 -8.33 25.55 8.92
N GLY A 205 -7.03 25.74 8.63
CA GLY A 205 -5.97 25.75 9.62
C GLY A 205 -5.68 24.38 10.24
N LEU A 206 -5.97 23.29 9.52
CA LEU A 206 -5.75 21.91 9.98
C LEU A 206 -4.35 21.38 9.66
N VAL A 207 -3.53 22.15 8.94
CA VAL A 207 -2.23 21.72 8.42
C VAL A 207 -1.12 22.42 9.18
N ASP A 208 -0.22 21.62 9.75
CA ASP A 208 1.03 22.07 10.36
C ASP A 208 2.22 21.78 9.43
N PHE A 209 2.89 22.85 8.98
CA PHE A 209 4.05 22.77 8.09
C PHE A 209 5.39 22.61 8.80
N THR A 210 5.41 22.65 10.14
CA THR A 210 6.64 22.61 10.95
C THR A 210 7.50 21.39 10.60
N LYS A 211 6.87 20.21 10.53
CA LYS A 211 7.54 18.95 10.16
C LYS A 211 8.13 18.94 8.76
N VAL A 212 7.55 19.70 7.83
CA VAL A 212 8.03 19.79 6.43
C VAL A 212 9.24 20.72 6.36
N ILE A 213 9.22 21.80 7.13
CA ILE A 213 10.30 22.79 7.17
C ILE A 213 11.54 22.21 7.88
N GLU A 214 11.33 21.44 8.94
CA GLU A 214 12.41 20.79 9.71
C GLU A 214 12.96 19.53 9.03
N ALA A 215 12.28 19.01 8.00
CA ALA A 215 12.70 17.81 7.31
C ALA A 215 14.03 18.03 6.56
N GLN A 216 14.91 17.04 6.65
CA GLN A 216 16.15 17.02 5.88
C GLN A 216 15.85 16.78 4.38
N TRP A 217 16.62 17.43 3.52
CA TRP A 217 16.53 17.24 2.06
C TRP A 217 16.81 15.80 1.62
N ILE A 218 17.76 15.14 2.30
CA ILE A 218 18.10 13.74 2.07
C ILE A 218 18.23 13.07 3.44
N ALA A 219 17.40 12.08 3.68
CA ALA A 219 17.45 11.22 4.85
C ALA A 219 17.30 9.76 4.44
N LEU A 220 18.03 8.88 5.10
CA LEU A 220 17.82 7.44 4.95
C LEU A 220 16.52 7.03 5.67
N PRO A 221 15.74 6.10 5.13
CA PRO A 221 14.59 5.55 5.84
C PRO A 221 15.03 4.93 7.18
N GLU A 222 14.19 5.07 8.20
CA GLU A 222 14.38 4.48 9.53
C GLU A 222 14.20 2.95 9.48
N LEU A 223 15.17 2.24 8.90
CA LEU A 223 15.11 0.79 8.77
C LEU A 223 15.19 0.14 10.15
N TYR A 224 14.38 -0.91 10.33
CA TYR A 224 14.39 -1.79 11.48
C TYR A 224 15.09 -3.08 11.08
N LEU A 225 16.27 -3.35 11.64
CA LEU A 225 17.09 -4.50 11.29
C LEU A 225 17.22 -5.47 12.47
N PRO A 226 17.19 -6.80 12.24
CA PRO A 226 17.30 -7.81 13.30
C PRO A 226 18.71 -7.93 13.90
N PHE A 227 19.66 -7.09 13.50
CA PHE A 227 21.04 -7.08 13.96
C PHE A 227 21.48 -5.66 14.35
N ASN A 228 22.36 -5.56 15.35
CA ASN A 228 22.87 -4.28 15.83
C ASN A 228 23.81 -3.65 14.78
N THR A 229 23.52 -2.41 14.39
CA THR A 229 24.29 -1.66 13.38
C THR A 229 25.05 -0.47 13.98
N ASN A 230 25.40 -0.51 15.27
CA ASN A 230 26.12 0.55 15.98
C ASN A 230 25.48 1.94 15.81
N GLY A 231 24.14 1.99 15.84
CA GLY A 231 23.37 3.24 15.82
C GLY A 231 23.03 3.79 14.43
N LEU A 232 23.39 3.11 13.35
CA LEU A 232 23.00 3.53 11.98
C LEU A 232 21.53 3.23 11.65
N PHE A 233 20.98 2.14 12.19
CA PHE A 233 19.58 1.74 12.01
C PHE A 233 18.97 1.28 13.33
N HIS A 234 17.64 1.31 13.42
CA HIS A 234 16.93 0.81 14.59
C HIS A 234 17.11 -0.70 14.71
N GLN A 235 17.48 -1.16 15.90
CA GLN A 235 17.55 -2.58 16.20
C GLN A 235 16.14 -3.08 16.46
N TYR A 236 15.79 -4.15 15.76
CA TYR A 236 14.58 -4.91 15.94
C TYR A 236 14.91 -6.24 16.62
N ASN A 237 14.16 -6.58 17.67
CA ASN A 237 14.31 -7.84 18.37
C ASN A 237 13.23 -8.80 17.89
N LEU A 238 13.64 -9.99 17.42
CA LEU A 238 12.70 -11.05 17.06
C LEU A 238 11.90 -11.44 18.31
N TYR A 239 10.58 -11.29 18.24
CA TYR A 239 9.67 -11.62 19.33
C TYR A 239 8.92 -12.91 18.98
N PHE A 240 9.25 -13.99 19.68
CA PHE A 240 8.63 -15.31 19.49
C PHE A 240 7.54 -15.62 20.53
N GLY A 241 7.10 -14.62 21.30
CA GLY A 241 6.19 -14.77 22.43
C GLY A 241 6.87 -14.50 23.78
N PRO A 242 6.10 -14.55 24.88
CA PRO A 242 6.66 -14.59 26.23
C PRO A 242 7.42 -15.89 26.52
#